data_AF-A7HNU6-F1
#
_entry.id   AF-A7HNU6-F1
#
_cell.length_a   1.000
_cell.length_b   1.000
_cell.length_c   1.000
_cell.angle_alpha   90.00
_cell.angle_beta   90.00
_cell.angle_gamma   90.00
#
_symmetry.space_group_name_H-M   'P 1'
#
loop_
_entity.id
_entity.type
_entity.pdbx_description
1 polymer ?
#
loop_
_entity_poly.entity_id
_entity_poly.type
_entity_poly.pdbx_seq_one_letter_code
_entity_poly.pdbx_strand_id
1 'polypeptide(L)'
;MTSIYNFFSDVFSSLTNTVSFLVGVLMIVFSIFAVETKKILDALIALSAVSLLSVLIFIVLKAPDVAITEAAVGSGLASAVMLFALWKIKAGEKK
;
A
#
# COMPACT_ATOMS: atom_id res chain seq x y z
N MET A 1 5.46 -22.55 -32.74
CA MET A 1 4.60 -21.46 -32.25
C MET A 1 4.43 -21.49 -30.72
N THR A 2 4.31 -22.65 -30.07
CA THR A 2 4.20 -22.79 -28.60
C THR A 2 5.46 -22.37 -27.81
N SER A 3 6.67 -22.54 -28.36
CA SER A 3 7.92 -22.22 -27.64
C SER A 3 8.13 -20.71 -27.41
N ILE A 4 7.68 -19.85 -28.34
CA ILE A 4 7.70 -18.39 -28.17
C ILE A 4 6.72 -17.98 -27.05
N TYR A 5 5.51 -18.53 -27.03
CA TYR A 5 4.48 -18.17 -26.06
C TYR A 5 4.88 -18.57 -24.63
N ASN A 6 5.49 -19.75 -24.45
CA ASN A 6 5.98 -20.19 -23.16
C ASN A 6 7.11 -19.28 -22.67
N PHE A 7 8.07 -18.94 -23.53
CA PHE A 7 9.14 -18.01 -23.19
C PHE A 7 8.58 -16.64 -22.71
N PHE A 8 7.63 -16.06 -23.43
CA PHE A 8 7.02 -14.78 -23.03
C PHE A 8 6.22 -14.90 -21.70
N SER A 9 5.52 -16.01 -21.49
CA SER A 9 4.79 -16.28 -20.24
C SER A 9 5.73 -16.48 -19.04
N ASP A 10 6.84 -17.19 -19.23
CA ASP A 10 7.84 -17.44 -18.19
C ASP A 10 8.57 -16.15 -17.78
N VAL A 11 8.87 -15.27 -18.75
CA VAL A 11 9.43 -13.95 -18.47
C VAL A 11 8.45 -13.09 -17.69
N PHE A 12 7.18 -13.03 -18.10
CA PHE A 12 6.17 -12.21 -17.42
C PHE A 12 5.92 -12.66 -15.98
N SER A 13 5.80 -13.99 -15.76
CA SER A 13 5.59 -14.56 -14.43
C SER A 13 6.77 -14.32 -13.47
N SER A 14 8.00 -14.41 -13.99
CA SER A 14 9.21 -14.12 -13.21
C SER A 14 9.24 -12.66 -12.74
N LEU A 15 8.81 -11.74 -13.62
CA LEU A 15 8.74 -10.32 -13.30
C LEU A 15 7.69 -10.04 -12.24
N THR A 16 6.48 -10.60 -12.38
CA THR A 16 5.41 -10.41 -11.38
C THR A 16 5.81 -10.95 -10.02
N ASN A 17 6.47 -12.11 -9.94
CA ASN A 17 6.93 -12.69 -8.68
C ASN A 17 7.96 -11.80 -7.99
N THR A 18 8.90 -11.24 -8.75
CA THR A 18 9.93 -10.33 -8.21
C THR A 18 9.30 -9.06 -7.65
N VAL A 19 8.34 -8.47 -8.38
CA VAL A 19 7.61 -7.27 -7.93
C VAL A 19 6.80 -7.56 -6.66
N SER A 20 6.05 -8.66 -6.61
CA SER A 20 5.26 -9.02 -5.43
C SER A 20 6.11 -9.24 -4.20
N PHE A 21 7.25 -9.91 -4.33
CA PHE A 21 8.19 -10.09 -3.23
C PHE A 21 8.73 -8.74 -2.71
N LEU A 22 9.15 -7.86 -3.62
CA LEU A 22 9.66 -6.55 -3.28
C LEU A 22 8.60 -5.67 -2.59
N VAL A 23 7.36 -5.69 -3.09
CA VAL A 23 6.23 -4.98 -2.47
C VAL A 23 5.94 -5.53 -1.06
N GLY A 24 5.93 -6.85 -0.88
CA GLY A 24 5.74 -7.46 0.44
C GLY A 24 6.82 -7.06 1.44
N VAL A 25 8.09 -7.02 1.03
CA VAL A 25 9.19 -6.55 1.87
C VAL A 25 9.01 -5.07 2.24
N LEU A 26 8.66 -4.21 1.27
CA LEU A 26 8.38 -2.80 1.54
C LEU A 26 7.22 -2.62 2.52
N MET A 27 6.15 -3.38 2.40
CA MET A 27 5.01 -3.33 3.32
C MET A 27 5.45 -3.62 4.76
N ILE A 28 6.31 -4.62 4.97
CA ILE A 28 6.83 -4.96 6.30
C ILE A 28 7.68 -3.80 6.84
N VAL A 29 8.57 -3.25 6.03
CA VAL A 29 9.44 -2.12 6.43
C VAL A 29 8.60 -0.89 6.82
N PHE A 30 7.62 -0.50 6.00
CA PHE A 30 6.74 0.63 6.31
C PHE A 30 5.84 0.34 7.53
N SER A 31 5.39 -0.89 7.72
CA SER A 31 4.58 -1.28 8.89
C SER A 31 5.38 -1.15 10.18
N ILE A 32 6.63 -1.64 10.21
CA ILE A 32 7.52 -1.48 11.36
C ILE A 32 7.79 0.01 11.61
N PHE A 33 8.11 0.76 10.56
CA PHE A 33 8.35 2.20 10.67
C PHE A 33 7.12 2.96 11.20
N ALA A 34 5.91 2.57 10.79
CA ALA A 34 4.67 3.18 11.27
C ALA A 34 4.47 3.00 12.78
N VAL A 35 4.86 1.85 13.34
CA VAL A 35 4.74 1.54 14.76
C VAL A 35 5.84 2.20 15.60
N GLU A 36 7.06 2.26 15.09
CA GLU A 36 8.23 2.77 15.83
C GLU A 36 8.36 4.29 15.84
N THR A 37 7.70 5.00 14.91
CA THR A 37 7.90 6.44 14.78
C THR A 37 7.19 7.23 15.87
N LYS A 38 7.88 8.25 16.41
CA LYS A 38 7.35 9.10 17.49
C LYS A 38 6.37 10.16 17.01
N LYS A 39 6.42 10.51 15.72
CA LYS A 39 5.56 11.55 15.14
C LYS A 39 4.33 10.90 14.51
N ILE A 40 3.15 11.23 15.04
CA ILE A 40 1.86 10.69 14.55
C ILE A 40 1.65 10.95 13.05
N LEU A 41 2.12 12.09 12.52
CA LEU A 41 2.06 12.37 11.08
C LEU A 41 2.87 11.37 10.26
N ASP A 42 4.11 11.08 10.68
CA ASP A 42 4.99 10.15 9.97
C ASP A 42 4.43 8.72 10.03
N ALA A 43 3.84 8.35 11.18
CA ALA A 43 3.17 7.05 11.36
C ALA A 43 2.00 6.89 10.38
N LEU A 44 1.23 7.96 10.22
CA LEU A 44 0.05 7.97 9.37
C LEU A 44 0.39 7.93 7.88
N ILE A 45 1.45 8.63 7.47
CA ILE A 45 1.98 8.57 6.09
C ILE A 45 2.47 7.15 5.79
N ALA A 46 3.20 6.53 6.72
CA ALA A 46 3.69 5.18 6.56
C ALA A 46 2.54 4.15 6.46
N LEU A 47 1.50 4.30 7.30
CA LEU A 47 0.31 3.45 7.23
C LEU A 47 -0.45 3.62 5.90
N SER A 48 -0.54 4.86 5.39
CA SER A 48 -1.13 5.16 4.08
C SER A 48 -0.33 4.52 2.94
N ALA A 49 1.00 4.51 3.04
CA ALA A 49 1.86 3.83 2.08
C ALA A 49 1.65 2.31 2.09
N VAL A 50 1.50 1.68 3.27
CA VAL A 50 1.18 0.25 3.38
C VAL A 50 -0.16 -0.07 2.71
N SER A 51 -1.20 0.75 2.93
CA SER A 51 -2.50 0.59 2.28
C SER A 51 -2.41 0.78 0.76
N LEU A 52 -1.62 1.74 0.27
CA LEU A 52 -1.41 1.90 -1.18
C LEU A 52 -0.66 0.70 -1.80
N LEU A 53 0.33 0.15 -1.10
CA LEU A 53 1.07 -1.03 -1.56
C LEU A 53 0.20 -2.28 -1.63
N SER A 54 -0.82 -2.40 -0.76
CA SER A 54 -1.76 -3.54 -0.81
C SER A 54 -2.60 -3.55 -2.09
N VAL A 55 -2.93 -2.37 -2.65
CA VAL A 55 -3.61 -2.23 -3.95
C VAL A 55 -2.81 -2.92 -5.06
N LEU A 56 -1.48 -2.77 -5.06
CA LEU A 56 -0.61 -3.43 -6.04
C LEU A 56 -0.69 -4.96 -5.93
N ILE A 57 -0.72 -5.49 -4.71
CA ILE A 57 -0.87 -6.93 -4.48
C ILE A 57 -2.25 -7.42 -4.96
N PHE A 58 -3.33 -6.68 -4.69
CA PHE A 58 -4.67 -7.06 -5.16
C PHE A 58 -4.77 -7.11 -6.69
N ILE A 59 -4.08 -6.20 -7.39
CA ILE A 59 -3.98 -6.25 -8.86
C ILE A 59 -3.28 -7.54 -9.31
N VAL A 60 -2.15 -7.90 -8.69
CA VAL A 60 -1.42 -9.14 -9.03
C VAL A 60 -2.25 -10.39 -8.73
N LEU A 61 -3.02 -10.37 -7.64
CA LEU A 61 -3.94 -11.44 -7.26
C LEU A 61 -5.19 -11.55 -8.15
N LYS A 62 -5.31 -10.71 -9.19
CA LYS A 62 -6.48 -10.65 -10.08
C LYS A 62 -7.77 -10.35 -9.33
N ALA A 63 -7.69 -9.53 -8.28
CA ALA A 63 -8.83 -9.04 -7.49
C ALA A 63 -9.07 -7.54 -7.77
N PRO A 64 -9.55 -7.16 -8.97
CA PRO A 64 -9.66 -5.76 -9.37
C PRO A 64 -10.70 -4.98 -8.55
N ASP A 65 -11.80 -5.63 -8.15
CA ASP A 65 -12.86 -4.98 -7.37
C ASP A 65 -12.32 -4.56 -5.99
N VAL A 66 -11.58 -5.46 -5.33
CA VAL A 66 -10.94 -5.18 -4.04
C VAL A 66 -9.89 -4.07 -4.19
N ALA A 67 -9.07 -4.11 -5.25
CA ALA A 67 -8.05 -3.10 -5.51
C ALA A 67 -8.64 -1.69 -5.64
N ILE A 68 -9.75 -1.53 -6.37
CA ILE A 68 -10.42 -0.24 -6.53
C ILE A 68 -11.01 0.24 -5.19
N THR A 69 -11.64 -0.67 -4.43
CA THR A 69 -12.20 -0.32 -3.12
C THR A 69 -11.13 0.06 -2.11
N GLU A 70 -9.99 -0.63 -2.09
CA GLU A 70 -8.87 -0.33 -1.20
C GLU A 70 -8.19 0.99 -1.58
N ALA A 71 -8.05 1.27 -2.88
CA ALA A 71 -7.52 2.56 -3.34
C ALA A 71 -8.41 3.73 -2.89
N ALA A 72 -9.73 3.60 -3.05
CA ALA A 72 -10.68 4.65 -2.70
C ALA A 72 -10.89 4.80 -1.18
N VAL A 73 -11.14 3.69 -0.48
CA VAL A 73 -11.54 3.69 0.93
C VAL A 73 -10.34 3.58 1.85
N GLY A 74 -9.43 2.63 1.60
CA GLY A 74 -8.25 2.39 2.42
C GLY A 74 -7.25 3.54 2.30
N SER A 75 -6.56 3.62 1.16
CA SER A 75 -5.47 4.58 0.98
C SER A 75 -5.94 6.03 0.78
N GLY A 76 -7.19 6.22 0.36
CA GLY A 76 -7.80 7.53 0.13
C GLY A 76 -8.56 8.05 1.35
N LEU A 77 -9.77 7.53 1.58
CA LEU A 77 -10.70 8.05 2.59
C LEU A 77 -10.17 7.87 4.01
N ALA A 78 -9.67 6.70 4.40
CA ALA A 78 -9.21 6.45 5.76
C ALA A 78 -8.02 7.36 6.12
N SER A 79 -7.06 7.50 5.20
CA SER A 79 -5.93 8.42 5.35
C SER A 79 -6.36 9.88 5.51
N ALA A 80 -7.33 10.34 4.68
CA ALA A 80 -7.87 11.69 4.79
C ALA A 80 -8.58 11.93 6.12
N VAL A 81 -9.40 10.98 6.58
CA VAL A 81 -10.11 11.06 7.87
C VAL A 81 -9.14 11.10 9.05
N MET A 82 -8.10 10.26 9.05
CA MET A 82 -7.11 10.26 10.13
C MET A 82 -6.28 11.54 10.14
N LEU A 83 -5.90 12.09 8.97
CA LEU A 83 -5.19 13.37 8.88
C LEU A 83 -6.05 14.51 9.41
N PHE A 84 -7.34 14.52 9.07
CA PHE A 84 -8.29 15.50 9.57
C PHE A 84 -8.47 15.42 11.08
N ALA A 85 -8.58 14.20 11.63
CA ALA A 85 -8.68 13.98 13.06
C ALA A 85 -7.43 14.53 13.80
N LEU A 86 -6.24 14.24 13.29
CA LEU A 86 -4.98 14.73 13.86
C LEU A 86 -4.88 16.25 13.80
N TRP A 87 -5.32 16.86 12.70
CA TRP A 87 -5.37 18.32 12.58
C TRP A 87 -6.30 18.95 13.63
N LYS A 88 -7.48 18.35 13.85
CA LYS A 88 -8.45 18.83 14.84
C LYS A 88 -7.93 18.71 16.27
N ILE A 89 -7.23 17.63 16.63
CA ILE A 89 -6.61 17.46 17.95
C ILE A 89 -5.54 18.54 18.18
N LYS A 90 -4.63 18.75 17.23
CA LYS A 90 -3.59 19.77 17.34
C LYS A 90 -4.14 21.21 17.42
N ALA A 91 -5.27 21.47 16.78
CA ALA A 91 -5.95 22.77 16.87
C ALA A 91 -6.57 23.01 18.26
N GLY A 92 -7.00 21.95 18.95
CA GLY A 92 -7.53 22.00 20.31
C GLY A 92 -6.46 22.22 21.38
N GLU A 93 -5.27 21.64 21.22
CA GLU A 93 -4.13 21.82 22.15
C GLU A 93 -3.55 23.25 22.18
N LYS A 94 -3.78 24.06 21.14
CA LYS A 94 -3.27 25.44 21.06
C LYS A 94 -4.17 26.49 21.71
N LYS A 95 -5.21 26.07 22.44
CA LYS A 95 -6.09 26.95 23.22
C LYS A 95 -5.88 26.70 24.71
#